data_AF-A0A523PN93-F1
#
_entry.id   AF-A0A523PN93-F1
#
_cell.length_a   1.000
_cell.length_b   1.000
_cell.length_c   1.000
_cell.angle_alpha   90.00
_cell.angle_beta   90.00
_cell.angle_gamma   90.00
#
_symmetry.space_group_name_H-M   'P 1'
#
loop_
_entity.id
_entity.type
_entity.pdbx_description
1 polymer ?
#
loop_
_entity_poly.entity_id
_entity_poly.type
_entity_poly.pdbx_seq_one_letter_code
_entity_poly.pdbx_strand_id
1 'polypeptide(L)'
;MNQILKYAAFSLGGVTLFVGAFLSFAAFTGAPLHEMSIVGEYFPAPPGSVATQGAEPNLIEELDLDSRSVRTVIEQASTPLRAFLLDSPFSTEDLEGLQRELKARTRTLETLQASLEGRERELALRERQIEERWTELERIRTDLIEEGLELEQRQDELVRDEQVAQDREEASWKTMAGVFKDGKPRDLAERLV
;
A
#
# COMPACT_ATOMS: atom_id res chain seq x y z
N MET A 1 3.15 -21.88 21.80
CA MET A 1 2.68 -21.98 20.40
C MET A 1 3.87 -22.37 19.53
N ASN A 2 3.86 -23.58 18.96
CA ASN A 2 5.02 -24.16 18.26
C ASN A 2 5.44 -23.27 17.07
N GLN A 3 6.74 -22.98 16.94
CA GLN A 3 7.26 -22.11 15.88
C GLN A 3 6.92 -22.62 14.48
N ILE A 4 6.86 -23.94 14.31
CA ILE A 4 6.44 -24.60 13.06
C ILE A 4 5.02 -24.16 12.64
N LEU A 5 4.10 -24.00 13.59
CA LEU A 5 2.73 -23.57 13.30
C LEU A 5 2.68 -22.10 12.85
N LYS A 6 3.58 -21.25 13.36
CA LYS A 6 3.71 -19.85 12.93
C LYS A 6 4.24 -19.76 11.51
N TYR A 7 5.31 -20.50 11.18
CA TYR A 7 5.86 -20.50 9.83
C TYR A 7 4.88 -21.07 8.81
N ALA A 8 4.12 -22.12 9.18
CA ALA A 8 3.07 -22.67 8.33
C ALA A 8 1.93 -21.65 8.06
N ALA A 9 1.51 -20.90 9.08
CA ALA A 9 0.50 -19.86 8.93
C ALA A 9 1.00 -18.68 8.06
N PHE A 10 2.24 -18.24 8.25
CA PHE A 10 2.85 -17.19 7.43
C PHE A 10 3.06 -17.62 5.99
N SER A 11 3.49 -18.86 5.73
CA SER A 11 3.65 -19.36 4.37
C SER A 11 2.30 -19.50 3.67
N LEU A 12 1.27 -19.99 4.37
CA LEU A 12 -0.07 -20.13 3.80
C LEU A 12 -0.67 -18.75 3.46
N GLY A 13 -0.51 -17.77 4.36
CA GLY A 13 -0.96 -16.39 4.11
C GLY A 13 -0.17 -15.68 2.99
N GLY A 14 1.14 -15.93 2.89
CA GLY A 14 1.97 -15.37 1.81
C GLY A 14 1.57 -15.90 0.44
N VAL A 15 1.28 -17.21 0.33
CA VAL A 15 0.85 -17.83 -0.92
C VAL A 15 -0.52 -17.31 -1.36
N THR A 16 -1.48 -17.17 -0.45
CA THR A 16 -2.81 -16.64 -0.81
C THR A 16 -2.75 -15.18 -1.27
N LEU A 17 -1.95 -14.35 -0.61
CA LEU A 17 -1.77 -12.94 -0.98
C LEU A 17 -1.06 -12.82 -2.34
N PHE A 18 -0.03 -13.63 -2.59
CA PHE A 18 0.68 -13.66 -3.86
C PHE A 18 -0.23 -14.07 -5.03
N VAL A 19 -1.03 -15.13 -4.84
CA VAL A 19 -1.99 -15.59 -5.87
C VAL A 19 -3.07 -14.54 -6.12
N GLY A 20 -3.60 -13.92 -5.06
CA GLY A 20 -4.58 -12.84 -5.19
C GLY A 20 -4.03 -11.64 -5.96
N ALA A 21 -2.84 -11.15 -5.59
CA ALA A 21 -2.19 -10.03 -6.26
C ALA A 21 -1.87 -10.33 -7.73
N PHE A 22 -1.42 -11.56 -8.03
CA PHE A 22 -1.14 -12.00 -9.39
C PHE A 22 -2.40 -12.03 -10.27
N LEU A 23 -3.52 -12.54 -9.74
CA LEU A 23 -4.81 -12.55 -10.44
C LEU A 23 -5.34 -11.13 -10.68
N SER A 24 -5.23 -10.24 -9.70
CA SER A 24 -5.60 -8.83 -9.86
C SER A 24 -4.76 -8.11 -10.91
N PHE A 25 -3.45 -8.37 -10.95
CA PHE A 25 -2.56 -7.81 -11.97
C PHE A 25 -2.85 -8.37 -13.38
N ALA A 26 -3.10 -9.67 -13.50
CA ALA A 26 -3.49 -10.30 -14.77
C ALA A 26 -4.82 -9.75 -15.30
N ALA A 27 -5.81 -9.53 -14.43
CA ALA A 27 -7.08 -8.91 -14.80
C ALA A 27 -6.90 -7.44 -15.26
N PHE A 28 -5.98 -6.70 -14.62
CA PHE A 28 -5.72 -5.31 -14.99
C PHE A 28 -4.94 -5.16 -16.30
N THR A 29 -4.04 -6.10 -16.60
CA THR A 29 -3.18 -6.07 -17.80
C THR A 29 -3.86 -6.63 -19.06
N GLY A 30 -5.08 -7.14 -18.94
CA GLY A 30 -5.81 -7.73 -20.07
C GLY A 30 -5.18 -9.02 -20.61
N ALA A 31 -4.24 -9.60 -19.86
CA ALA A 31 -3.57 -10.83 -20.26
C ALA A 31 -4.56 -12.02 -20.18
N PRO A 32 -4.69 -12.83 -21.24
CA PRO A 32 -5.59 -13.98 -21.21
C PRO A 32 -5.14 -14.99 -20.15
N LEU A 33 -5.91 -15.10 -19.08
CA LEU A 33 -5.69 -16.04 -17.96
C LEU A 33 -5.61 -17.52 -18.41
N HIS A 34 -6.09 -17.84 -19.61
CA HIS A 34 -6.06 -19.18 -20.21
C HIS A 34 -4.71 -19.55 -20.84
N GLU A 35 -3.81 -18.59 -21.10
CA GLU A 35 -2.47 -18.85 -21.65
C GLU A 35 -1.40 -19.03 -20.55
N MET A 36 -1.74 -18.82 -19.28
CA MET A 36 -0.81 -18.94 -18.15
C MET A 36 -0.70 -20.39 -17.67
N SER A 37 0.51 -20.95 -17.70
CA SER A 37 0.84 -22.38 -17.47
C SER A 37 0.39 -22.97 -16.13
N ILE A 38 -0.01 -22.15 -15.16
CA ILE A 38 -0.42 -22.56 -13.81
C ILE A 38 -1.94 -22.43 -13.58
N VAL A 39 -2.63 -21.59 -14.37
CA VAL A 39 -4.04 -21.21 -14.13
C VAL A 39 -4.97 -21.62 -15.29
N GLY A 40 -4.40 -21.92 -16.46
CA GLY A 40 -5.17 -22.28 -17.66
C GLY A 40 -6.04 -23.54 -17.52
N GLU A 41 -5.73 -24.44 -16.60
CA GLU A 41 -6.52 -25.66 -16.37
C GLU A 41 -7.84 -25.40 -15.61
N TYR A 42 -7.91 -24.31 -14.84
CA TYR A 42 -9.11 -23.94 -14.05
C TYR A 42 -10.03 -22.93 -14.75
N PHE A 43 -9.58 -22.33 -15.86
CA PHE A 43 -10.35 -21.35 -16.63
C PHE A 43 -10.44 -21.77 -18.10
N PRO A 44 -11.41 -22.64 -18.46
CA PRO A 44 -11.60 -23.06 -19.85
C PRO A 44 -12.00 -21.86 -20.71
N ALA A 45 -11.44 -21.78 -21.91
CA ALA A 45 -11.68 -20.68 -22.84
C ALA A 45 -13.18 -20.55 -23.18
N PRO A 46 -13.74 -19.32 -23.25
CA PRO A 46 -15.06 -19.12 -23.81
C PRO A 46 -15.07 -19.53 -25.30
N PRO A 47 -16.13 -20.19 -25.79
CA PRO A 47 -16.19 -20.67 -27.16
C PRO A 47 -16.15 -19.48 -28.13
N GLY A 48 -15.02 -19.25 -28.78
CA GLY A 48 -14.85 -18.20 -29.79
C GLY A 48 -13.56 -17.37 -29.72
N SER A 49 -12.66 -17.57 -28.76
CA SER A 49 -11.39 -16.82 -28.72
C SER A 49 -10.38 -17.38 -29.74
N VAL A 50 -10.36 -16.79 -30.92
CA VAL A 50 -9.29 -16.99 -31.90
C VAL A 50 -8.04 -16.30 -31.35
N ALA A 51 -6.99 -17.07 -31.12
CA ALA A 51 -5.68 -16.60 -30.67
C ALA A 51 -5.20 -15.46 -31.58
N THR A 52 -5.07 -14.25 -31.03
CA THR A 52 -4.56 -13.10 -31.77
C THR A 52 -3.04 -13.13 -31.65
N GLN A 53 -2.40 -13.79 -32.61
CA GLN A 53 -0.94 -13.69 -32.79
C GLN A 53 -0.58 -12.23 -33.04
N GLY A 54 0.31 -11.69 -32.20
CA GLY A 54 0.94 -10.40 -32.43
C GLY A 54 1.75 -10.43 -33.71
N ALA A 55 1.25 -9.77 -34.74
CA ALA A 55 2.01 -9.32 -35.89
C ALA A 55 1.82 -7.81 -35.97
N GLU A 56 2.84 -7.05 -35.57
CA GLU A 56 2.94 -5.63 -35.87
C GLU A 56 3.15 -5.46 -37.39
N PRO A 57 2.31 -4.70 -38.10
CA PRO A 57 2.68 -4.21 -39.42
C PRO A 57 3.39 -2.85 -39.27
N ASN A 58 4.67 -2.82 -39.63
CA ASN A 58 5.35 -1.60 -40.03
C ASN A 58 4.63 -1.02 -41.26
N LEU A 59 3.89 0.07 -41.07
CA LEU A 59 3.16 0.79 -42.13
C LEU A 59 3.57 2.27 -42.09
N ILE A 60 4.84 2.51 -42.42
CA ILE A 60 5.33 3.84 -42.78
C ILE A 60 6.21 3.69 -44.03
N GLU A 61 5.60 3.36 -45.16
CA GLU A 61 6.15 3.65 -46.50
C GLU A 61 5.12 3.26 -47.57
N GLU A 62 4.34 4.24 -48.02
CA GLU A 62 3.86 4.43 -49.40
C GLU A 62 2.72 5.45 -49.35
N LEU A 63 3.11 6.72 -49.24
CA LEU A 63 2.23 7.84 -49.55
C LEU A 63 2.81 8.57 -50.76
N ASP A 64 2.92 7.86 -51.90
CA ASP A 64 3.23 8.47 -53.19
C ASP A 64 1.94 8.62 -54.01
N LEU A 65 1.23 9.70 -53.67
CA LEU A 65 0.58 10.66 -54.56
C LEU A 65 0.12 10.17 -55.96
N ASP A 66 -1.01 9.45 -56.04
CA ASP A 66 -1.86 9.51 -57.24
C ASP A 66 -2.80 10.73 -57.12
N SER A 67 -2.37 11.84 -57.72
CA SER A 67 -3.04 13.15 -57.69
C SER A 67 -4.13 13.28 -58.78
N ARG A 68 -4.87 12.21 -59.05
CA ARG A 68 -6.13 12.32 -59.81
C ARG A 68 -7.19 12.85 -58.87
N SER A 69 -7.84 13.96 -59.26
CA SER A 69 -8.72 14.72 -58.38
C SER A 69 -9.69 13.79 -57.64
N VAL A 70 -9.62 13.83 -56.31
CA VAL A 70 -10.42 12.98 -55.41
C VAL A 70 -11.93 13.08 -55.76
N ARG A 71 -12.37 14.23 -56.29
CA ARG A 71 -13.73 14.43 -56.82
C ARG A 71 -14.10 13.53 -58.00
N THR A 72 -13.23 13.37 -59.00
CA THR A 72 -13.52 12.56 -60.20
C THR A 72 -13.56 11.06 -59.92
N VAL A 73 -12.74 10.58 -58.98
CA VAL A 73 -12.77 9.16 -58.56
C VAL A 73 -14.01 8.86 -57.72
N ILE A 74 -14.42 9.79 -56.85
CA ILE A 74 -15.67 9.67 -56.08
C ILE A 74 -16.89 9.67 -57.01
N GLU A 75 -16.95 10.54 -58.03
CA GLU A 75 -18.09 10.57 -58.96
C GLU A 75 -18.19 9.30 -59.84
N GLN A 76 -17.06 8.78 -60.34
CA GLN A 76 -17.07 7.54 -61.15
C GLN A 76 -17.23 6.26 -60.33
N ALA A 77 -16.78 6.22 -59.07
CA ALA A 77 -17.01 5.09 -58.17
C ALA A 77 -18.40 5.12 -57.51
N SER A 78 -19.03 6.30 -57.39
CA SER A 78 -20.34 6.46 -56.75
C SER A 78 -21.53 5.95 -57.57
N THR A 79 -21.37 5.71 -58.88
CA THR A 79 -22.46 5.24 -59.76
C THR A 79 -22.83 3.78 -59.51
N PRO A 80 -21.89 2.82 -59.39
CA PRO A 80 -22.20 1.45 -58.99
C PRO A 80 -22.32 1.26 -57.46
N LEU A 81 -21.67 2.10 -56.65
CA LEU A 81 -21.80 2.04 -55.17
C LEU A 81 -23.12 2.61 -54.65
N ARG A 82 -23.84 3.40 -55.46
CA ARG A 82 -25.20 3.88 -55.14
C ARG A 82 -26.23 2.75 -54.99
N ALA A 83 -26.00 1.61 -55.64
CA ALA A 83 -26.87 0.43 -55.55
C ALA A 83 -26.69 -0.35 -54.22
N PHE A 84 -25.64 -0.05 -53.45
CA PHE A 84 -25.37 -0.59 -52.12
C PHE A 84 -25.57 0.44 -51.00
N LEU A 85 -26.12 1.61 -51.31
CA LEU A 85 -26.68 2.48 -50.28
C LEU A 85 -27.91 1.75 -49.74
N LEU A 86 -27.70 0.88 -48.75
CA LEU A 86 -28.75 0.56 -47.80
C LEU A 86 -29.30 1.91 -47.35
N ASP A 87 -30.58 2.14 -47.64
CA ASP A 87 -31.31 3.23 -47.03
C ASP A 87 -31.12 3.04 -45.53
N SER A 88 -30.51 4.03 -44.89
CA SER A 88 -30.18 3.96 -43.47
C SER A 88 -31.44 3.50 -42.74
N PRO A 89 -31.42 2.39 -41.98
CA PRO A 89 -32.63 1.89 -41.31
C PRO A 89 -33.13 2.85 -40.20
N PHE A 90 -32.42 3.96 -40.00
CA PHE A 90 -32.71 5.01 -39.03
C PHE A 90 -33.16 6.26 -39.78
N SER A 91 -34.29 6.82 -39.33
CA SER A 91 -34.71 8.15 -39.76
C SER A 91 -33.71 9.20 -39.26
N THR A 92 -33.67 10.36 -39.91
CA THR A 92 -32.85 11.50 -39.45
C THR A 92 -33.19 11.91 -38.02
N GLU A 93 -34.45 11.78 -37.61
CA GLU A 93 -34.91 12.02 -36.24
C GLU A 93 -34.36 11.00 -35.23
N ASP A 94 -34.24 9.73 -35.61
CA ASP A 94 -33.65 8.68 -34.75
C ASP A 94 -32.16 8.95 -34.52
N LEU A 95 -31.44 9.38 -35.55
CA LEU A 95 -30.02 9.77 -35.44
C LEU A 95 -29.84 11.00 -34.57
N GLU A 96 -30.69 12.02 -34.70
CA GLU A 96 -30.68 13.20 -33.82
C GLU A 96 -31.05 12.86 -32.37
N GLY A 97 -31.95 11.89 -32.17
CA GLY A 97 -32.29 11.33 -30.87
C GLY A 97 -31.09 10.63 -30.21
N LEU A 98 -30.47 9.70 -30.93
CA LEU A 98 -29.26 8.99 -30.50
C LEU A 98 -28.10 9.97 -30.22
N GLN A 99 -27.91 10.98 -31.06
CA GLN A 99 -26.89 12.01 -30.84
C GLN A 99 -27.14 12.79 -29.53
N ARG A 100 -28.39 13.15 -29.25
CA ARG A 100 -28.77 13.85 -28.01
C ARG A 100 -28.56 12.95 -26.79
N GLU A 101 -28.93 11.68 -26.89
CA GLU A 101 -28.73 10.71 -25.81
C GLU A 101 -27.25 10.47 -25.53
N LEU A 102 -26.44 10.27 -26.58
CA LEU A 102 -24.98 10.15 -26.45
C LEU A 102 -24.40 11.36 -25.75
N LYS A 103 -24.73 12.58 -26.20
CA LYS A 103 -24.28 13.83 -25.56
C LYS A 103 -24.70 13.91 -24.09
N ALA A 104 -25.92 13.49 -23.76
CA ALA A 104 -26.39 13.47 -22.38
C ALA A 104 -25.59 12.47 -21.54
N ARG A 105 -25.37 11.24 -22.05
CA ARG A 105 -24.57 10.22 -21.37
C ARG A 105 -23.12 10.65 -21.19
N THR A 106 -22.50 11.27 -22.20
CA THR A 106 -21.14 11.80 -22.11
C THR A 106 -21.02 12.84 -21.01
N ARG A 107 -21.95 13.80 -20.92
CA ARG A 107 -21.97 14.79 -19.83
C ARG A 107 -22.13 14.14 -18.46
N THR A 108 -23.00 13.14 -18.34
CA THR A 108 -23.16 12.38 -17.09
C THR A 108 -21.85 11.68 -16.71
N LEU A 109 -21.17 11.04 -17.65
CA LEU A 109 -19.88 10.39 -17.41
C LEU A 109 -18.80 11.40 -17.01
N GLU A 110 -18.71 12.55 -17.67
CA GLU A 110 -17.79 13.64 -17.30
C GLU A 110 -18.02 14.11 -15.86
N THR A 111 -19.28 14.28 -15.44
CA THR A 111 -19.60 14.68 -14.06
C THR A 111 -19.27 13.61 -13.04
N LEU A 112 -19.50 12.33 -13.37
CA LEU A 112 -19.13 11.21 -12.50
C LEU A 112 -17.60 11.08 -12.39
N GLN A 113 -16.89 11.24 -13.50
CA GLN A 113 -15.43 11.24 -13.51
C GLN A 113 -14.87 12.35 -12.63
N ALA A 114 -15.34 13.59 -12.78
CA ALA A 114 -14.90 14.71 -11.94
C ALA A 114 -15.19 14.47 -10.45
N SER A 115 -16.32 13.84 -10.12
CA SER A 115 -16.67 13.45 -8.75
C SER A 115 -15.74 12.38 -8.19
N LEU A 116 -15.42 11.36 -8.98
CA LEU A 116 -14.49 10.29 -8.60
C LEU A 116 -13.07 10.84 -8.40
N GLU A 117 -12.58 11.67 -9.30
CA GLU A 117 -11.27 12.34 -9.15
C GLU A 117 -11.22 13.21 -7.89
N GLY A 118 -12.32 13.89 -7.55
CA GLY A 118 -12.44 14.66 -6.31
C GLY A 118 -12.30 13.77 -5.07
N ARG A 119 -13.01 12.64 -5.05
CA ARG A 119 -12.93 11.65 -3.95
C ARG A 119 -11.56 11.01 -3.84
N GLU A 120 -10.92 10.71 -4.96
CA GLU A 120 -9.57 10.13 -4.98
C GLU A 120 -8.55 11.09 -4.35
N ARG A 121 -8.62 12.38 -4.67
CA ARG A 121 -7.78 13.40 -4.02
C ARG A 121 -8.05 13.51 -2.53
N GLU A 122 -9.32 13.46 -2.11
CA GLU A 122 -9.69 13.49 -0.69
C GLU A 122 -9.16 12.26 0.06
N LEU A 123 -9.25 11.07 -0.54
CA LEU A 123 -8.71 9.84 0.01
C LEU A 123 -7.18 9.91 0.13
N ALA A 124 -6.49 10.39 -0.90
CA ALA A 124 -5.03 10.56 -0.87
C ALA A 124 -4.59 11.54 0.24
N LEU A 125 -5.36 12.61 0.49
CA LEU A 125 -5.08 13.53 1.60
C LEU A 125 -5.30 12.86 2.95
N ARG A 126 -6.37 12.08 3.12
CA ARG A 126 -6.64 11.34 4.36
C ARG A 126 -5.59 10.28 4.63
N GLU A 127 -5.13 9.58 3.60
CA GLU A 127 -4.08 8.57 3.71
C GLU A 127 -2.77 9.19 4.22
N ARG A 128 -2.35 10.32 3.64
CA ARG A 128 -1.19 11.08 4.15
C ARG A 128 -1.35 11.50 5.60
N GLN A 129 -2.52 12.00 5.99
CA GLN A 129 -2.78 12.38 7.38
C GLN A 129 -2.69 11.19 8.34
N ILE A 130 -3.19 10.02 7.92
CA ILE A 130 -3.09 8.79 8.71
C ILE A 130 -1.63 8.37 8.85
N GLU A 131 -0.86 8.43 7.78
CA GLU A 131 0.56 8.09 7.77
C GLU A 131 1.36 9.03 8.68
N GLU A 132 1.13 10.35 8.59
CA GLU A 132 1.73 11.34 9.50
C GLU A 132 1.43 11.02 10.96
N ARG A 133 0.15 10.75 11.30
CA ARG A 133 -0.24 10.38 12.66
C ARG A 133 0.37 9.07 13.13
N TRP A 134 0.50 8.10 12.24
CA TRP A 134 1.15 6.84 12.55
C TRP A 134 2.63 7.04 12.88
N THR A 135 3.34 7.84 12.09
CA THR A 135 4.76 8.16 12.38
C THR A 135 4.92 8.93 13.69
N GLU A 136 4.01 9.86 13.99
CA GLU A 136 4.00 10.60 15.26
C GLU A 136 3.78 9.66 16.46
N LEU A 137 2.84 8.72 16.35
CA LEU A 137 2.58 7.72 17.39
C LEU A 137 3.77 6.78 17.60
N GLU A 138 4.41 6.32 16.54
CA GLU A 138 5.58 5.44 16.66
C GLU A 138 6.77 6.18 17.28
N ARG A 139 6.93 7.47 16.98
CA ARG A 139 7.91 8.35 17.65
C ARG A 139 7.63 8.45 19.15
N ILE A 140 6.41 8.83 19.53
CA ILE A 140 6.02 8.96 20.95
C ILE A 140 6.18 7.63 21.68
N ARG A 141 5.82 6.52 21.05
CA ARG A 141 6.01 5.18 21.60
C ARG A 141 7.49 4.89 21.88
N THR A 142 8.36 5.24 20.95
CA THR A 142 9.81 5.06 21.10
C THR A 142 10.34 5.92 22.24
N ASP A 143 9.95 7.20 22.28
CA ASP A 143 10.32 8.14 23.35
C ASP A 143 9.89 7.59 24.73
N LEU A 144 8.67 7.07 24.86
CA LEU A 144 8.16 6.48 26.11
C LEU A 144 8.92 5.21 26.53
N ILE A 145 9.36 4.40 25.57
CA ILE A 145 10.18 3.22 25.88
C ILE A 145 11.56 3.65 26.40
N GLU A 146 12.15 4.66 25.78
CA GLU A 146 13.45 5.22 26.20
C GLU A 146 13.37 5.84 27.60
N GLU A 147 12.36 6.68 27.86
CA GLU A 147 12.10 7.25 29.18
C GLU A 147 11.85 6.16 30.23
N GLY A 148 11.12 5.09 29.86
CA GLY A 148 10.87 3.95 30.74
C GLY A 148 12.17 3.23 31.14
N LEU A 149 13.07 3.01 30.18
CA LEU A 149 14.38 2.40 30.44
C LEU A 149 15.27 3.31 31.29
N GLU A 150 15.25 4.62 31.04
CA GLU A 150 16.02 5.58 31.86
C GLU A 150 15.53 5.60 33.31
N LEU A 151 14.21 5.57 33.52
CA LEU A 151 13.63 5.50 34.86
C LEU A 151 13.98 4.19 35.58
N GLU A 152 13.97 3.06 34.88
CA GLU A 152 14.38 1.76 35.43
C GLU A 152 15.85 1.79 35.87
N GLN A 153 16.74 2.34 35.03
CA GLN A 153 18.17 2.50 35.39
C GLN A 153 18.38 3.40 36.61
N ARG A 154 17.67 4.54 36.67
CA ARG A 154 17.72 5.43 37.83
C ARG A 154 17.19 4.76 39.09
N GLN A 155 16.15 3.92 38.97
CA GLN A 155 15.63 3.15 40.09
C GLN A 155 16.67 2.15 40.60
N ASP A 156 17.34 1.43 39.71
CA ASP A 156 18.41 0.48 40.06
C ASP A 156 19.63 1.17 40.69
N GLU A 157 19.97 2.38 40.24
CA GLU A 157 20.98 3.22 40.89
C GLU A 157 20.58 3.61 42.30
N LEU A 158 19.35 4.10 42.50
CA LEU A 158 18.84 4.47 43.82
C LEU A 158 18.82 3.29 44.80
N VAL A 159 18.40 2.11 44.34
CA VAL A 159 18.40 0.89 45.16
C VAL A 159 19.84 0.50 45.56
N ARG A 160 20.80 0.60 44.65
CA ARG A 160 22.21 0.34 44.95
C ARG A 160 22.78 1.36 45.94
N ASP A 161 22.48 2.64 45.76
CA ASP A 161 22.93 3.71 46.64
C ASP A 161 22.36 3.55 48.06
N GLU A 162 21.08 3.16 48.17
CA GLU A 162 20.44 2.86 49.45
C GLU A 162 21.12 1.68 50.15
N GLN A 163 21.42 0.59 49.42
CA GLN A 163 22.16 -0.56 49.98
C GLN A 163 23.55 -0.15 50.47
N VAL A 164 24.29 0.62 49.67
CA VAL A 164 25.63 1.12 50.06
C VAL A 164 25.55 2.03 51.29
N ALA A 165 24.52 2.86 51.41
CA ALA A 165 24.30 3.69 52.58
C ALA A 165 24.04 2.85 53.83
N GLN A 166 23.15 1.85 53.73
CA GLN A 166 22.86 0.91 54.83
C GLN A 166 24.12 0.14 55.26
N ASP A 167 24.91 -0.38 54.31
CA ASP A 167 26.16 -1.09 54.61
C ASP A 167 27.18 -0.19 55.34
N ARG A 168 27.29 1.07 54.93
CA ARG A 168 28.17 2.06 55.59
C ARG A 168 27.69 2.39 56.99
N GLU A 169 26.39 2.57 57.18
CA GLU A 169 25.80 2.77 58.49
C GLU A 169 26.09 1.56 59.39
N GLU A 170 25.82 0.34 58.94
CA GLU A 170 26.15 -0.87 59.69
C GLU A 170 27.63 -0.98 60.05
N ALA A 171 28.53 -0.68 59.11
CA ALA A 171 29.97 -0.67 59.37
C ALA A 171 30.34 0.39 60.41
N SER A 172 29.72 1.58 60.34
CA SER A 172 29.91 2.64 61.34
C SER A 172 29.42 2.22 62.73
N TRP A 173 28.27 1.55 62.82
CA TRP A 173 27.75 1.01 64.07
C TRP A 173 28.64 -0.11 64.63
N LYS A 174 29.13 -1.01 63.78
CA LYS A 174 30.07 -2.09 64.18
C LYS A 174 31.39 -1.52 64.70
N THR A 175 31.94 -0.50 64.05
CA THR A 175 33.18 0.16 64.52
C THR A 175 32.96 0.89 65.84
N MET A 176 31.87 1.63 65.99
CA MET A 176 31.49 2.26 67.28
C MET A 176 31.35 1.22 68.40
N ALA A 177 30.61 0.13 68.15
CA ALA A 177 30.42 -0.94 69.13
C ALA A 177 31.74 -1.62 69.53
N GLY A 178 32.66 -1.82 68.58
CA GLY A 178 34.01 -2.33 68.86
C GLY A 178 34.80 -1.43 69.81
N VAL A 179 34.78 -0.11 69.57
CA VAL A 179 35.44 0.87 70.45
C VAL A 179 34.90 0.81 71.88
N PHE A 180 33.59 0.62 72.06
CA PHE A 180 32.99 0.48 73.40
C PHE A 180 33.32 -0.86 74.08
N LYS A 181 33.50 -1.94 73.31
CA LYS A 181 33.85 -3.26 73.85
C LYS A 181 35.30 -3.34 74.33
N ASP A 182 36.22 -2.73 73.59
CA ASP A 182 37.66 -2.80 73.87
C ASP A 182 38.18 -1.63 74.72
N GLY A 183 37.39 -0.56 74.87
CA GLY A 183 37.72 0.61 75.68
C GLY A 183 37.65 0.33 77.18
N LYS A 184 38.75 0.56 77.91
CA LYS A 184 38.73 0.55 79.38
C LYS A 184 37.83 1.70 79.87
N PRO A 185 36.96 1.49 80.89
CA PRO A 185 35.98 2.49 81.32
C PRO A 185 36.58 3.82 81.81
N ARG A 186 37.87 3.83 82.20
CA ARG A 186 38.59 5.06 82.59
C ARG A 186 38.91 5.98 81.41
N ASP A 187 39.31 5.43 80.27
CA ASP A 187 39.70 6.24 79.09
C ASP A 187 38.47 6.81 78.36
N LEU A 188 37.31 6.15 78.51
CA LEU A 188 36.02 6.65 78.01
C LEU A 188 35.47 7.82 78.84
N ALA A 189 35.71 7.82 80.17
CA ALA A 189 35.27 8.90 81.06
C ALA A 189 36.08 10.20 80.84
N GLU A 190 37.37 10.10 80.49
CA GLU A 190 38.24 11.25 80.23
C GLU A 190 37.96 11.95 78.88
N ARG A 191 37.30 11.28 77.93
CA ARG A 191 36.92 11.84 76.61
C ARG A 191 35.54 12.51 76.58
N LEU A 192 34.74 12.36 77.64
CA LEU A 192 33.37 12.88 77.75
C LEU A 192 33.27 14.20 78.55
N VAL A 193 34.39 14.67 79.12
CA VAL A 193 34.55 15.98 79.77
C VAL A 193 35.28 16.92 78.81
#